data_AF-A0A117R3W8-F1
#
_entry.id   AF-A0A117R3W8-F1
#
_cell.length_a   1.000
_cell.length_b   1.000
_cell.length_c   1.000
_cell.angle_alpha   90.00
_cell.angle_beta   90.00
_cell.angle_gamma   90.00
#
_symmetry.space_group_name_H-M   'P 1'
#
loop_
_entity.id
_entity.type
_entity.pdbx_description
1 polymer ?
#
loop_
_entity_poly.entity_id
_entity_poly.type
_entity_poly.pdbx_seq_one_letter_code
_entity_poly.pdbx_strand_id
1 'polypeptide(L)'
;MNVLLWVVQSLLAAAFLAVGAMKIFRNRTELAATFGWVEQFSDLSVKAIGALDVLVGFGLVLPCATDIAPTLVPWAALGGIALAGGGSVVHLRRSETQLAAVNVLYIALLALIAWGRFGPYAY
;
A
#
# COMPACT_ATOMS: atom_id res chain seq x y z
N MET A 1 5.47 -13.66 -19.09
CA MET A 1 6.17 -12.46 -18.57
C MET A 1 5.35 -11.21 -18.84
N ASN A 2 4.62 -10.74 -17.83
CA ASN A 2 3.70 -9.60 -17.96
C ASN A 2 4.41 -8.32 -17.55
N VAL A 3 5.12 -7.69 -18.51
CA VAL A 3 5.95 -6.49 -18.26
C VAL A 3 5.13 -5.38 -17.59
N LEU A 4 3.87 -5.18 -18.02
CA LEU A 4 2.99 -4.18 -17.42
C LEU A 4 2.73 -4.44 -15.93
N LEU A 5 2.39 -5.69 -15.55
CA LEU A 5 2.13 -6.04 -14.15
C LEU A 5 3.38 -5.85 -13.29
N TRP A 6 4.55 -6.23 -13.80
CA TRP A 6 5.81 -6.03 -13.10
C TRP A 6 6.13 -4.56 -12.87
N VAL A 7 5.97 -3.70 -13.89
CA VAL A 7 6.18 -2.26 -13.75
C VAL A 7 5.25 -1.68 -12.70
N VAL A 8 3.95 -1.99 -12.78
CA VAL A 8 2.96 -1.47 -11.81
C VAL A 8 3.23 -1.98 -10.39
N GLN A 9 3.58 -3.27 -10.24
CA GLN A 9 3.95 -3.87 -8.95
C GLN A 9 5.17 -3.21 -8.33
N SER A 10 6.25 -3.05 -9.10
CA SER A 10 7.49 -2.46 -8.59
C SER A 10 7.30 -1.00 -8.19
N LEU A 11 6.53 -0.23 -8.96
CA LEU A 11 6.21 1.16 -8.61
C LEU A 11 5.36 1.26 -7.34
N LEU A 12 4.30 0.45 -7.24
CA LEU A 12 3.48 0.41 -6.03
C LEU A 12 4.28 -0.08 -4.82
N ALA A 13 5.10 -1.11 -4.99
CA ALA A 13 5.96 -1.61 -3.93
C ALA A 13 6.89 -0.53 -3.39
N ALA A 14 7.55 0.22 -4.29
CA ALA A 14 8.40 1.34 -3.89
C ALA A 14 7.60 2.42 -3.13
N ALA A 15 6.40 2.76 -3.59
CA ALA A 15 5.55 3.73 -2.92
C ALA A 15 5.12 3.27 -1.50
N PHE A 16 4.67 2.02 -1.37
CA PHE A 16 4.28 1.44 -0.08
C PHE A 16 5.48 1.32 0.88
N LEU A 17 6.64 0.89 0.40
CA LEU A 17 7.87 0.84 1.20
C LEU A 17 8.29 2.23 1.68
N ALA A 18 8.27 3.24 0.80
CA ALA A 18 8.63 4.60 1.16
C ALA A 18 7.67 5.17 2.22
N VAL A 19 6.35 5.04 2.00
CA VAL A 19 5.33 5.54 2.95
C VAL A 19 5.39 4.79 4.27
N GLY A 20 5.52 3.47 4.23
CA GLY A 20 5.65 2.64 5.43
C GLY A 20 6.90 2.96 6.23
N ALA A 21 8.05 3.10 5.57
CA ALA A 21 9.29 3.51 6.21
C ALA A 21 9.17 4.90 6.86
N MET A 22 8.54 5.87 6.19
CA MET A 22 8.28 7.18 6.79
C MET A 22 7.45 7.06 8.08
N LYS A 23 6.37 6.27 8.08
CA LYS A 23 5.50 6.05 9.26
C LYS A 23 6.21 5.35 10.43
N ILE A 24 7.21 4.51 10.15
CA ILE A 24 7.98 3.78 11.17
C ILE A 24 9.09 4.64 11.77
N PHE A 25 9.86 5.32 10.91
CA PHE A 25 11.12 5.96 11.31
C PHE A 25 11.01 7.44 11.64
N ARG A 26 10.02 8.17 11.10
CA ARG A 26 9.85 9.60 11.40
C ARG A 26 9.20 9.82 12.75
N ASN A 27 9.54 10.95 13.36
CA ASN A 27 8.92 11.37 14.62
C ASN A 27 7.48 11.87 14.39
N ARG A 28 6.71 11.96 15.47
CA ARG A 28 5.28 12.33 15.40
C ARG A 28 5.07 13.72 14.80
N THR A 29 5.94 14.67 15.09
CA THR A 29 5.83 16.05 14.59
C THR A 29 6.01 16.14 13.08
N GLU A 30 6.99 15.42 12.52
CA GLU A 30 7.20 15.32 11.06
C GLU A 30 6.05 14.59 10.38
N LEU A 31 5.53 13.54 11.04
CA LEU A 31 4.40 12.78 10.54
C LEU A 31 3.11 13.59 10.57
N ALA A 32 2.83 14.38 11.61
CA ALA A 32 1.66 15.24 11.67
C ALA A 32 1.67 16.31 10.56
N ALA A 33 2.85 16.86 10.24
CA ALA A 33 3.01 17.82 9.15
C ALA A 33 2.72 17.22 7.76
N THR A 34 2.96 15.91 7.59
CA THR A 34 2.75 15.20 6.30
C THR A 34 1.38 14.51 6.24
N PHE A 35 0.92 13.99 7.37
CA PHE A 35 -0.24 13.13 7.55
C PHE A 35 -1.07 13.67 8.72
N GLY A 36 -1.92 14.67 8.46
CA GLY A 36 -2.67 15.33 9.53
C GLY A 36 -3.60 14.41 10.34
N TRP A 37 -3.90 13.19 9.87
CA TRP A 37 -4.65 12.19 10.64
C TRP A 37 -3.86 11.62 11.82
N VAL A 38 -2.52 11.70 11.81
CA VAL A 38 -1.65 11.18 12.88
C VAL A 38 -1.95 11.81 14.24
N GLU A 39 -2.47 13.04 14.28
CA GLU A 39 -2.86 13.71 15.52
C GLU A 39 -4.02 13.00 16.24
N GLN A 40 -4.90 12.31 15.50
CA GLN A 40 -6.10 11.67 16.01
C GLN A 40 -5.88 10.21 16.44
N PHE A 41 -4.69 9.66 16.20
CA PHE A 41 -4.37 8.26 16.46
C PHE A 41 -3.16 8.11 17.38
N SER A 42 -3.01 6.92 17.97
CA SER A 42 -1.84 6.59 18.79
C SER A 42 -0.61 6.33 17.92
N ASP A 43 0.59 6.60 18.45
CA ASP A 43 1.85 6.29 17.77
C ASP A 43 1.96 4.81 17.40
N LEU A 44 1.45 3.93 18.27
CA LEU A 44 1.42 2.49 18.01
C LEU A 44 0.59 2.16 16.77
N SER A 45 -0.60 2.77 16.64
CA SER A 45 -1.46 2.58 15.47
C SER A 45 -0.79 3.07 14.18
N VAL A 46 -0.13 4.24 14.22
CA VAL A 46 0.56 4.81 13.06
C VAL A 46 1.72 3.91 12.63
N LYS A 47 2.53 3.43 13.59
CA LYS A 47 3.63 2.51 13.30
C LYS A 47 3.16 1.14 12.83
N ALA A 48 2.05 0.63 13.37
CA ALA A 48 1.43 -0.61 12.90
C ALA A 48 0.96 -0.49 11.44
N ILE A 49 0.31 0.62 11.08
CA ILE A 49 -0.06 0.90 9.68
C ILE A 49 1.20 0.98 8.81
N GLY A 50 2.25 1.65 9.29
CA GLY A 50 3.53 1.71 8.57
C GLY A 50 4.16 0.33 8.33
N ALA A 51 4.12 -0.55 9.32
CA ALA A 51 4.59 -1.93 9.18
C ALA A 51 3.76 -2.71 8.16
N LEU A 52 2.43 -2.53 8.17
CA LEU A 52 1.55 -3.16 7.17
C LEU A 52 1.83 -2.64 5.76
N ASP A 53 2.07 -1.34 5.58
CA ASP A 53 2.47 -0.76 4.29
C ASP A 53 3.78 -1.39 3.78
N VAL A 54 4.78 -1.56 4.67
CA VAL A 54 6.04 -2.22 4.32
C VAL A 54 5.81 -3.68 3.91
N LEU A 55 4.97 -4.42 4.63
CA LEU A 55 4.62 -5.80 4.30
C LEU A 55 3.92 -5.90 2.95
N VAL A 56 3.02 -4.97 2.62
CA VAL A 56 2.40 -4.90 1.29
C VAL A 56 3.47 -4.65 0.23
N GLY A 57 4.35 -3.67 0.46
CA GLY A 57 5.40 -3.33 -0.50
C GLY A 57 6.31 -4.51 -0.83
N PHE A 58 6.79 -5.23 0.19
CA PHE A 58 7.58 -6.44 -0.01
C PHE A 58 6.74 -7.58 -0.61
N GLY A 59 5.51 -7.79 -0.13
CA GLY A 59 4.63 -8.86 -0.61
C GLY A 59 4.22 -8.73 -2.07
N LEU A 60 4.23 -7.53 -2.64
CA LEU A 60 3.93 -7.31 -4.06
C LEU A 60 5.04 -7.75 -5.01
N VAL A 61 6.30 -7.83 -4.55
CA VAL A 61 7.47 -8.05 -5.41
C VAL A 61 8.26 -9.29 -5.01
N LEU A 62 8.60 -9.44 -3.73
CA LEU A 62 9.51 -10.51 -3.28
C LEU A 62 9.03 -11.92 -3.64
N PRO A 63 7.77 -12.33 -3.38
CA PRO A 63 7.36 -13.71 -3.61
C PRO A 63 7.49 -14.16 -5.07
N CYS A 64 7.18 -13.26 -6.02
CA CYS A 64 7.32 -13.55 -7.45
C CYS A 64 8.76 -13.37 -7.95
N ALA A 65 9.56 -12.51 -7.33
CA ALA A 65 10.95 -12.29 -7.71
C ALA A 65 11.89 -13.40 -7.20
N THR A 66 11.58 -14.01 -6.06
CA THR A 66 12.34 -15.12 -5.48
C THR A 66 11.77 -16.49 -5.83
N ASP A 67 10.62 -16.54 -6.52
CA ASP A 67 9.86 -17.76 -6.82
C ASP A 67 9.43 -18.55 -5.55
N ILE A 68 9.28 -17.84 -4.42
CA ILE A 68 8.87 -18.41 -3.13
C ILE A 68 7.42 -18.00 -2.85
N ALA A 69 6.51 -18.97 -2.89
CA ALA A 69 5.07 -18.77 -2.73
C ALA A 69 4.51 -17.56 -3.51
N PRO A 70 4.64 -17.51 -4.85
CA PRO A 70 4.18 -16.37 -5.66
C PRO A 70 2.68 -16.05 -5.50
N THR A 71 1.88 -17.02 -5.04
CA THR A 71 0.47 -16.86 -4.67
C THR A 71 0.23 -15.82 -3.57
N LEU A 72 1.25 -15.42 -2.81
CA LEU A 72 1.16 -14.37 -1.79
C LEU A 72 1.02 -12.96 -2.38
N VAL A 73 1.46 -12.75 -3.62
CA VAL A 73 1.38 -11.45 -4.29
C VAL A 73 -0.05 -10.89 -4.36
N PRO A 74 -1.06 -11.63 -4.87
CA PRO A 74 -2.41 -11.11 -4.91
C PRO A 74 -3.02 -10.92 -3.51
N TRP A 75 -2.59 -11.70 -2.50
CA TRP A 75 -2.99 -11.45 -1.10
C TRP A 75 -2.39 -10.15 -0.55
N ALA A 76 -1.12 -9.85 -0.87
CA ALA A 76 -0.50 -8.57 -0.52
C ALA A 76 -1.25 -7.40 -1.20
N ALA A 77 -1.68 -7.57 -2.45
CA ALA A 77 -2.49 -6.58 -3.15
C ALA A 77 -3.84 -6.32 -2.45
N LEU A 78 -4.53 -7.37 -1.99
CA LEU A 78 -5.76 -7.24 -1.19
C LEU A 78 -5.52 -6.51 0.14
N GLY A 79 -4.40 -6.80 0.82
CA GLY A 79 -3.99 -6.07 2.02
C GLY A 79 -3.79 -4.58 1.75
N GLY A 80 -3.12 -4.24 0.65
CA GLY A 80 -2.95 -2.85 0.20
C GLY A 80 -4.29 -2.16 -0.09
N ILE A 81 -5.26 -2.87 -0.69
CA ILE A 81 -6.60 -2.34 -0.95
C ILE A 81 -7.30 -2.01 0.36
N ALA A 82 -7.21 -2.88 1.36
CA ALA A 82 -7.80 -2.63 2.67
C ALA A 82 -7.19 -1.39 3.34
N LEU A 83 -5.87 -1.23 3.29
CA LEU A 83 -5.16 -0.06 3.84
C LEU A 83 -5.55 1.24 3.11
N ALA A 84 -5.53 1.24 1.77
CA ALA A 84 -5.92 2.39 0.97
C ALA A 84 -7.42 2.72 1.12
N GLY A 85 -8.27 1.71 1.31
CA GLY A 85 -9.69 1.88 1.63
C GLY A 85 -9.89 2.59 2.97
N GLY A 86 -9.19 2.13 4.02
CA GLY A 86 -9.19 2.79 5.33
C GLY A 86 -8.72 4.24 5.24
N GLY A 87 -7.61 4.49 4.52
CA GLY A 87 -7.11 5.84 4.27
C GLY A 87 -8.11 6.72 3.51
N SER A 88 -8.82 6.18 2.52
CA SER A 88 -9.84 6.92 1.76
C SER A 88 -10.94 7.42 2.68
N VAL A 89 -11.44 6.58 3.59
CA VAL A 89 -12.45 6.96 4.58
C VAL A 89 -11.94 8.09 5.47
N VAL A 90 -10.69 8.03 5.92
CA VAL A 90 -10.07 9.09 6.74
C VAL A 90 -9.99 10.41 5.97
N HIS A 91 -9.48 10.41 4.73
CA HIS A 91 -9.37 11.63 3.92
C HIS A 91 -10.72 12.22 3.57
N LEU A 92 -11.73 11.39 3.25
CA LEU A 92 -13.10 11.87 2.99
C LEU A 92 -13.72 12.53 4.22
N ARG A 93 -13.53 11.95 5.42
CA ARG A 93 -14.00 12.58 6.69
C ARG A 93 -13.33 13.92 6.97
N ARG A 94 -12.12 14.14 6.47
CA ARG A 94 -11.35 15.38 6.61
C ARG A 94 -11.55 16.36 5.45
N SER A 95 -12.44 16.06 4.50
CA SER A 95 -12.65 16.84 3.27
C SER A 95 -11.39 16.96 2.38
N GLU A 96 -10.44 16.03 2.52
CA GLU A 96 -9.20 15.97 1.74
C GLU A 96 -9.43 15.14 0.46
N THR A 97 -10.33 15.63 -0.41
CA THR A 97 -10.81 14.88 -1.59
C THR A 97 -9.71 14.46 -2.56
N GLN A 98 -8.66 15.27 -2.71
CA GLN A 98 -7.51 14.95 -3.55
C GLN A 98 -6.73 13.73 -3.04
N LEU A 99 -6.53 13.62 -1.72
CA LEU A 99 -5.84 12.48 -1.13
C LEU A 99 -6.71 11.21 -1.19
N ALA A 100 -8.03 11.36 -1.03
CA ALA A 100 -8.97 10.26 -1.27
C ALA A 100 -8.89 9.75 -2.72
N ALA A 101 -8.78 10.65 -3.71
CA ALA A 101 -8.64 10.26 -5.11
C ALA A 101 -7.34 9.48 -5.38
N VAL A 102 -6.23 9.87 -4.75
CA VAL A 102 -4.96 9.11 -4.83
C VAL A 102 -5.12 7.69 -4.27
N ASN A 103 -5.81 7.53 -3.14
CA ASN A 103 -6.08 6.20 -2.60
C ASN A 103 -6.99 5.37 -3.51
N VAL A 104 -7.98 5.97 -4.16
CA VAL A 104 -8.81 5.27 -5.17
C VAL A 104 -7.96 4.80 -6.34
N LEU A 105 -7.01 5.61 -6.81
CA LEU A 105 -6.05 5.18 -7.83
C LEU A 105 -5.21 3.99 -7.36
N TYR A 106 -4.71 4.02 -6.11
CA TYR A 106 -3.95 2.91 -5.54
C TYR A 106 -4.79 1.64 -5.47
N ILE A 107 -6.06 1.74 -5.04
CA ILE A 107 -7.00 0.61 -5.01
C ILE A 107 -7.19 0.04 -6.41
N ALA A 108 -7.39 0.87 -7.43
CA ALA A 108 -7.57 0.42 -8.81
C ALA A 108 -6.35 -0.33 -9.34
N LEU A 109 -5.13 0.19 -9.09
CA LEU A 109 -3.88 -0.46 -9.50
C LEU A 109 -3.63 -1.77 -8.74
N LEU A 110 -3.92 -1.81 -7.44
CA LEU A 110 -3.81 -3.04 -6.65
C LEU A 110 -4.84 -4.08 -7.07
N ALA A 111 -6.06 -3.67 -7.42
CA ALA A 111 -7.09 -4.56 -7.95
C ALA A 111 -6.67 -5.16 -9.30
N LEU A 112 -6.04 -4.36 -10.17
CA LEU A 112 -5.44 -4.84 -11.42
C LEU A 112 -4.37 -5.91 -11.15
N ILE A 113 -3.50 -5.70 -10.16
CA ILE A 113 -2.49 -6.69 -9.75
C ILE A 113 -3.16 -7.96 -9.22
N ALA A 114 -4.12 -7.82 -8.30
CA ALA A 114 -4.82 -8.96 -7.72
C ALA A 114 -5.53 -9.79 -8.78
N TRP A 115 -6.24 -9.14 -9.71
CA TRP A 115 -6.91 -9.80 -10.83
C TRP A 115 -5.92 -10.49 -11.77
N GLY A 116 -4.83 -9.81 -12.15
CA GLY A 116 -3.80 -10.38 -13.01
C GLY A 116 -3.16 -11.63 -12.39
N ARG A 117 -2.77 -11.54 -11.12
CA ARG A 117 -2.02 -12.60 -10.42
C ARG A 117 -2.90 -13.73 -9.87
N PHE A 118 -4.18 -13.49 -9.56
CA PHE A 118 -5.13 -14.58 -9.31
C PHE A 118 -5.64 -15.24 -10.60
N GLY A 119 -5.66 -14.51 -11.70
CA GLY A 119 -6.30 -14.93 -12.94
C GLY A 119 -5.30 -15.31 -14.03
N PRO A 120 -5.46 -14.75 -15.25
CA PRO A 120 -4.80 -15.25 -16.47
C PRO A 120 -3.27 -15.09 -16.50
N TYR A 121 -2.70 -14.40 -15.52
CA TYR A 121 -1.32 -13.95 -15.50
C TYR A 121 -0.63 -14.28 -14.17
N ALA A 122 -0.83 -15.50 -13.70
CA ALA A 122 -0.35 -15.97 -12.41
C ALA A 122 1.14 -15.62 -12.20
N TYR A 123 2.07 -16.21 -12.97
CA TYR A 123 3.52 -15.99 -12.79
C TYR A 123 4.25 -15.94 -14.14
#